data_AF-A0A8C6S540-F1
#
_entry.id   AF-A0A8C6S540-F1
#
_cell.length_a   1.000
_cell.length_b   1.000
_cell.length_c   1.000
_cell.angle_alpha   90.00
_cell.angle_beta   90.00
_cell.angle_gamma   90.00
#
_symmetry.space_group_name_H-M   'P 1'
#
loop_
_entity.id
_entity.type
_entity.pdbx_description
1 polymer ?
#
loop_
_entity_poly.entity_id
_entity_poly.type
_entity_poly.pdbx_seq_one_letter_code
_entity_poly.pdbx_strand_id
1 'polypeptide(L)'
;DIKQDRYYKHSYIKTLVCVASGFYPDHVEVSWKVNEEPRKKRVSTDLIAQRSGTTYTISSRLVVDEDEWTDPNNCFNCIVNFYNGKTMQIILEKSVALKVSKAQDKYLKITQNAKLSYVVFIVKGAVYGLFVAFLVWKIQVGIKLHCTRLNNV
;
A
#
# COMPACT_ATOMS: atom_id res chain seq x y z
N ASP A 1 -30.42 -26.56 -25.87
CA ASP A 1 -29.10 -25.89 -25.78
C ASP A 1 -28.63 -25.66 -24.34
N ILE A 2 -27.99 -26.67 -23.73
CA ILE A 2 -27.59 -26.68 -22.30
C ILE A 2 -26.11 -26.25 -22.12
N LYS A 3 -25.54 -25.49 -23.08
CA LYS A 3 -24.13 -25.08 -23.04
C LYS A 3 -23.90 -23.68 -22.46
N GLN A 4 -24.95 -22.94 -22.10
CA GLN A 4 -24.84 -21.56 -21.60
C GLN A 4 -24.82 -21.42 -20.08
N ASP A 5 -24.90 -22.51 -19.29
CA ASP A 5 -24.98 -22.41 -17.82
C ASP A 5 -23.65 -22.69 -17.09
N ARG A 6 -22.60 -23.13 -17.81
CA ARG A 6 -21.27 -23.42 -17.23
C ARG A 6 -20.27 -22.25 -17.30
N TYR A 7 -20.75 -21.03 -17.57
CA TYR A 7 -19.92 -19.81 -17.56
C TYR A 7 -20.48 -18.73 -16.63
N TYR A 8 -21.08 -19.11 -15.49
CA TYR A 8 -21.25 -18.17 -14.38
C TYR A 8 -19.90 -18.05 -13.67
N LYS A 9 -19.07 -17.10 -14.11
CA LYS A 9 -17.94 -16.60 -13.31
C LYS A 9 -18.55 -16.17 -11.97
N HIS A 10 -18.21 -16.87 -10.89
CA HIS A 10 -18.64 -16.50 -9.55
C HIS A 10 -17.92 -15.20 -9.18
N SER A 11 -18.44 -14.08 -9.69
CA SER A 11 -17.90 -12.74 -9.45
C SER A 11 -18.36 -12.34 -8.06
N TYR A 12 -17.48 -12.46 -7.08
CA TYR A 12 -17.76 -11.88 -5.79
C TYR A 12 -17.89 -10.37 -5.97
N ILE A 13 -19.01 -9.80 -5.57
CA ILE A 13 -19.27 -8.37 -5.70
C ILE A 13 -18.98 -7.68 -4.37
N LYS A 14 -18.46 -6.46 -4.44
CA LYS A 14 -18.26 -5.59 -3.27
C LYS A 14 -19.08 -4.32 -3.47
N THR A 15 -19.60 -3.77 -2.38
CA THR A 15 -20.38 -2.53 -2.41
C THR A 15 -19.69 -1.50 -1.54
N LEU A 16 -19.21 -0.43 -2.18
CA LEU A 16 -18.75 0.76 -1.48
C LEU A 16 -19.95 1.65 -1.17
N VAL A 17 -19.98 2.21 0.03
CA VAL A 17 -21.02 3.15 0.46
C VAL A 17 -20.35 4.46 0.83
N CYS A 18 -20.77 5.54 0.18
CA CYS A 18 -20.42 6.90 0.53
C CYS A 18 -21.62 7.55 1.20
N VAL A 19 -21.43 8.05 2.42
CA VAL A 19 -22.46 8.77 3.18
C VAL A 19 -22.02 10.22 3.31
N ALA A 20 -22.79 11.12 2.70
CA ALA A 20 -22.66 12.54 2.93
C ALA A 20 -23.68 12.93 4.00
N SER A 21 -23.25 13.56 5.08
CA SER A 21 -24.12 13.91 6.22
C SER A 21 -23.81 15.30 6.73
N GLY A 22 -24.81 15.99 7.28
CA GLY A 22 -24.61 17.29 7.93
C GLY A 22 -24.65 18.48 6.96
N PHE A 23 -25.22 18.31 5.77
CA PHE A 23 -25.35 19.38 4.77
C PHE A 23 -26.72 20.07 4.84
N TYR A 24 -26.76 21.33 4.40
CA TYR A 24 -27.97 22.14 4.25
C TYR A 24 -27.72 23.25 3.21
N PRO A 25 -28.66 23.54 2.28
CA PRO A 25 -29.94 22.86 2.03
C PRO A 25 -29.74 21.46 1.40
N ASP A 26 -30.82 20.78 1.01
CA ASP A 26 -30.84 19.39 0.53
C ASP A 26 -30.23 19.15 -0.87
N HIS A 27 -29.71 20.20 -1.52
CA HIS A 27 -29.21 20.14 -2.90
C HIS A 27 -27.75 19.71 -2.95
N VAL A 28 -27.51 18.40 -2.96
CA VAL A 28 -26.20 17.78 -3.21
C VAL A 28 -26.28 16.73 -4.30
N GLU A 29 -25.21 16.62 -5.07
CA GLU A 29 -25.01 15.57 -6.07
C GLU A 29 -23.80 14.73 -5.66
N VAL A 30 -23.98 13.42 -5.58
CA VAL A 30 -22.89 12.47 -5.26
C VAL A 30 -22.48 11.76 -6.53
N SER A 31 -21.19 11.81 -6.84
CA SER A 31 -20.58 11.16 -8.00
C SER A 31 -19.38 10.32 -7.59
N TRP A 32 -18.98 9.39 -8.46
CA TRP A 32 -17.86 8.49 -8.23
C TRP A 32 -16.81 8.66 -9.32
N LYS A 33 -15.54 8.56 -8.95
CA LYS A 33 -14.43 8.32 -9.88
C LYS A 33 -13.67 7.06 -9.48
N VAL A 34 -13.17 6.33 -10.46
CA VAL A 34 -12.24 5.22 -10.28
C VAL A 34 -11.00 5.54 -11.08
N ASN A 35 -9.84 5.65 -10.43
CA ASN A 35 -8.59 6.04 -11.10
C ASN A 35 -8.71 7.33 -11.91
N GLU A 36 -9.29 8.37 -11.28
CA GLU A 36 -9.54 9.69 -11.89
C GLU A 36 -10.61 9.73 -12.99
N GLU A 37 -11.07 8.58 -13.48
CA GLU A 37 -12.11 8.47 -14.50
C GLU A 37 -13.53 8.43 -13.88
N PRO A 38 -14.50 9.21 -14.41
CA PRO A 38 -15.85 9.25 -13.89
C PRO A 38 -16.59 7.91 -14.05
N ARG A 39 -17.20 7.43 -12.97
CA ARG A 39 -17.91 6.15 -12.91
C ARG A 39 -19.40 6.36 -12.71
N LYS A 40 -20.21 5.97 -13.71
CA LYS A 40 -21.69 6.00 -13.66
C LYS A 40 -22.33 4.61 -13.63
N LYS A 41 -21.61 3.58 -14.07
CA LYS A 41 -22.10 2.20 -14.12
C LYS A 41 -22.13 1.60 -12.71
N ARG A 42 -23.20 0.87 -12.38
CA ARG A 42 -23.38 0.20 -11.08
C ARG A 42 -23.34 1.17 -9.88
N VAL A 43 -23.74 2.42 -10.11
CA VAL A 43 -23.92 3.44 -9.06
C VAL A 43 -25.41 3.56 -8.75
N SER A 44 -25.74 3.61 -7.47
CA SER A 44 -27.09 3.84 -6.97
C SER A 44 -27.04 4.87 -5.85
N THR A 45 -27.49 6.08 -6.15
CA THR A 45 -27.60 7.18 -5.17
C THR A 45 -29.04 7.24 -4.67
N ASP A 46 -29.22 7.47 -3.37
CA ASP A 46 -30.55 7.61 -2.77
C ASP A 46 -31.30 8.76 -3.44
N LEU A 47 -32.60 8.57 -3.72
CA LEU A 47 -33.41 9.55 -4.44
C LEU A 47 -33.69 10.82 -3.63
N ILE A 48 -33.73 10.70 -2.30
CA ILE A 48 -34.13 11.76 -1.39
C ILE A 48 -33.13 11.79 -0.23
N ALA A 49 -32.66 12.98 0.13
CA ALA A 49 -31.84 13.16 1.31
C ALA A 49 -32.69 13.00 2.57
N GLN A 50 -32.25 12.13 3.47
CA GLN A 50 -32.89 11.92 4.75
C GLN A 50 -32.60 13.09 5.69
N ARG A 51 -33.65 13.67 6.26
CA ARG A 51 -33.51 14.73 7.27
C ARG A 51 -33.17 14.15 8.64
N SER A 52 -32.12 14.66 9.26
CA SER A 52 -31.72 14.38 10.63
C SER A 52 -31.62 15.71 11.39
N GLY A 53 -32.68 16.03 12.15
CA GLY A 53 -32.82 17.32 12.84
C GLY A 53 -32.91 18.50 11.86
N THR A 54 -31.88 19.36 11.88
CA THR A 54 -31.75 20.55 11.02
C THR A 54 -30.95 20.29 9.74
N THR A 55 -30.32 19.13 9.62
CA THR A 55 -29.41 18.80 8.51
C THR A 55 -29.91 17.62 7.69
N TYR A 56 -29.35 17.46 6.50
CA TYR A 56 -29.67 16.37 5.58
C TYR A 56 -28.50 15.38 5.46
N THR A 57 -28.84 14.16 5.08
CA THR A 57 -27.91 13.05 4.84
C THR A 57 -28.34 12.29 3.58
N ILE A 58 -27.41 11.94 2.70
CA ILE A 58 -27.65 11.16 1.50
C ILE A 58 -26.57 10.09 1.37
N SER A 59 -26.94 8.91 0.89
CA SER A 59 -25.97 7.85 0.61
C SER A 59 -25.91 7.49 -0.88
N SER A 60 -24.72 7.16 -1.35
CA SER A 60 -24.48 6.61 -2.69
C SER A 60 -23.72 5.30 -2.57
N ARG A 61 -24.13 4.31 -3.36
CA ARG A 61 -23.59 2.96 -3.36
C ARG A 61 -22.97 2.66 -4.72
N LEU A 62 -21.72 2.23 -4.74
CA LEU A 62 -21.01 1.79 -5.94
C LEU A 62 -20.73 0.29 -5.82
N VAL A 63 -21.24 -0.49 -6.78
CA VAL A 63 -20.98 -1.94 -6.85
C VAL A 63 -19.82 -2.20 -7.82
N VAL A 64 -18.80 -2.88 -7.30
CA VAL A 64 -17.57 -3.25 -8.03
C VAL A 64 -17.36 -4.76 -7.95
N ASP A 65 -16.65 -5.29 -8.92
CA ASP A 65 -16.23 -6.70 -8.87
C ASP A 65 -15.06 -6.86 -7.88
N GLU A 66 -14.91 -8.03 -7.29
CA GLU A 66 -13.81 -8.31 -6.34
C GLU A 66 -12.43 -8.15 -7.00
N ASP A 67 -12.29 -8.51 -8.27
CA ASP A 67 -11.05 -8.28 -9.04
C ASP A 67 -10.70 -6.77 -9.08
N GLU A 68 -11.70 -5.90 -9.27
CA GLU A 68 -11.53 -4.44 -9.31
C GLU A 68 -11.26 -3.90 -7.90
N TRP A 69 -11.96 -4.40 -6.88
CA TRP A 69 -11.74 -4.01 -5.49
C TRP A 69 -10.36 -4.39 -4.98
N THR A 70 -9.86 -5.58 -5.32
CA THR A 70 -8.61 -6.18 -4.80
C THR A 70 -7.34 -5.65 -5.45
N ASP A 71 -7.45 -4.98 -6.60
CA ASP A 71 -6.32 -4.35 -7.27
C ASP A 71 -5.82 -3.14 -6.45
N PRO A 72 -4.58 -3.16 -5.96
CA PRO A 72 -4.02 -2.05 -5.18
C PRO A 72 -3.80 -0.78 -6.00
N ASN A 73 -3.83 -0.86 -7.33
CA ASN A 73 -3.74 0.31 -8.20
C ASN A 73 -5.08 1.04 -8.32
N ASN A 74 -6.18 0.41 -7.92
CA ASN A 74 -7.51 1.01 -8.01
C ASN A 74 -7.77 1.93 -6.83
N CYS A 75 -8.13 3.18 -7.14
CA CYS A 75 -8.51 4.20 -6.18
C CYS A 75 -9.95 4.65 -6.46
N PHE A 76 -10.83 4.47 -5.47
CA PHE A 76 -12.25 4.82 -5.56
C PHE A 76 -12.49 6.15 -4.86
N ASN A 77 -12.88 7.18 -5.60
CA ASN A 77 -13.17 8.50 -5.07
C ASN A 77 -14.68 8.75 -5.07
N CYS A 78 -15.23 9.10 -3.90
CA CYS A 78 -16.55 9.66 -3.79
C CYS A 78 -16.45 11.19 -3.76
N ILE A 79 -17.21 11.85 -4.63
CA ILE A 79 -17.22 13.30 -4.80
C ILE A 79 -18.62 13.81 -4.49
N VAL A 80 -18.69 14.76 -3.58
CA VAL A 80 -19.94 15.41 -3.18
C VAL A 80 -19.91 16.85 -3.69
N ASN A 81 -20.77 17.13 -4.65
CA ASN A 81 -21.00 18.46 -5.18
C ASN A 81 -22.20 19.08 -4.48
N PHE A 82 -22.09 20.32 -4.06
CA PHE A 82 -23.16 21.05 -3.41
C PHE A 82 -23.58 22.25 -4.25
N TYR A 83 -24.88 22.48 -4.32
CA TYR A 83 -25.44 23.60 -5.06
C TYR A 83 -25.61 24.82 -4.15
N ASN A 84 -24.86 25.88 -4.41
CA ASN A 84 -24.95 27.13 -3.64
C ASN A 84 -25.85 28.19 -4.31
N GLY A 85 -26.88 27.78 -5.06
CA GLY A 85 -27.81 28.71 -5.73
C GLY A 85 -27.32 29.35 -7.04
N LYS A 86 -26.04 29.21 -7.40
CA LYS A 86 -25.47 29.73 -8.66
C LYS A 86 -24.72 28.68 -9.47
N THR A 87 -23.91 27.84 -8.81
CA THR A 87 -23.09 26.81 -9.45
C THR A 87 -22.90 25.64 -8.50
N MET A 88 -22.66 24.44 -9.06
CA MET A 88 -22.22 23.27 -8.29
C MET A 88 -20.76 23.46 -7.88
N GLN A 89 -20.45 23.26 -6.61
CA GLN A 89 -19.08 23.30 -6.09
C GLN A 89 -18.73 21.97 -5.43
N ILE A 90 -17.52 21.47 -5.68
CA ILE A 90 -17.00 20.28 -5.00
C ILE A 90 -16.69 20.67 -3.56
N ILE A 91 -17.43 20.12 -2.59
CA ILE A 91 -17.17 20.37 -1.16
C ILE A 91 -16.22 19.31 -0.59
N LEU A 92 -16.39 18.06 -1.03
CA LEU A 92 -15.64 16.94 -0.49
C LEU A 92 -15.32 15.92 -1.56
N GLU A 93 -14.04 15.57 -1.66
CA GLU A 93 -13.56 14.40 -2.40
C GLU A 93 -12.87 13.47 -1.41
N LYS A 94 -13.39 12.25 -1.26
CA LYS A 94 -12.84 11.26 -0.35
C LYS A 94 -12.44 10.01 -1.12
N SER A 95 -11.17 9.67 -1.03
CA SER A 95 -10.57 8.51 -1.67
C SER A 95 -10.56 7.29 -0.74
N VAL A 96 -10.86 6.13 -1.31
CA VAL A 96 -10.71 4.82 -0.70
C VAL A 96 -9.85 4.01 -1.64
N ALA A 97 -8.63 3.73 -1.20
CA ALA A 97 -7.74 2.77 -1.84
C ALA A 97 -7.56 1.59 -0.89
N LEU A 98 -7.39 0.38 -1.44
CA LEU A 98 -6.90 -0.73 -0.65
C LEU A 98 -5.50 -0.36 -0.15
N LYS A 99 -5.41 -0.01 1.13
CA LYS A 99 -4.12 0.07 1.78
C LYS A 99 -3.60 -1.36 1.87
N VAL A 100 -2.62 -1.70 1.06
CA VAL A 100 -1.81 -2.93 1.18
C VAL A 100 -1.03 -2.84 2.51
N SER A 101 -1.73 -2.95 3.64
CA SER A 101 -1.31 -2.29 4.89
C SER A 101 -0.85 -3.23 6.00
N LYS A 102 -0.38 -4.44 5.68
CA LYS A 102 0.27 -5.23 6.75
C LYS A 102 1.24 -6.29 6.29
N ALA A 103 0.98 -6.98 5.18
CA ALA A 103 1.89 -8.00 4.69
C ALA A 103 3.10 -7.38 3.98
N GLN A 104 2.89 -6.49 3.02
CA GLN A 104 3.96 -5.96 2.16
C GLN A 104 4.93 -5.03 2.91
N ASP A 105 4.43 -4.18 3.81
CA ASP A 105 5.26 -3.36 4.71
C ASP A 105 6.16 -4.21 5.63
N LYS A 106 5.66 -5.38 6.05
CA LYS A 106 6.41 -6.32 6.88
C LYS A 106 7.51 -7.01 6.07
N TYR A 107 7.22 -7.42 4.83
CA TYR A 107 8.22 -8.00 3.92
C TYR A 107 9.33 -7.00 3.55
N LEU A 108 9.01 -5.73 3.29
CA LEU A 108 10.02 -4.71 2.98
C LEU A 108 10.94 -4.42 4.18
N LYS A 109 10.37 -4.34 5.39
CA LYS A 109 11.12 -4.17 6.65
C LYS A 109 11.98 -5.38 7.00
N ILE A 110 11.46 -6.60 6.81
CA ILE A 110 12.23 -7.85 7.01
C ILE A 110 13.42 -7.89 6.05
N THR A 111 13.23 -7.51 4.78
CA THR A 111 14.28 -7.53 3.76
C THR A 111 15.39 -6.51 4.06
N GLN A 112 15.06 -5.33 4.59
CA GLN A 112 16.07 -4.32 4.98
C GLN A 112 16.91 -4.76 6.19
N ASN A 113 16.29 -5.37 7.21
CA ASN A 113 17.02 -5.85 8.39
C ASN A 113 17.97 -7.01 8.06
N ALA A 114 17.59 -7.88 7.11
CA ALA A 114 18.45 -8.95 6.63
C ALA A 114 19.73 -8.43 5.94
N LYS A 115 19.63 -7.34 5.17
CA LYS A 115 20.79 -6.73 4.49
C LYS A 115 21.86 -6.22 5.46
N LEU A 116 21.45 -5.63 6.59
CA LEU A 116 22.39 -5.17 7.62
C LEU A 116 23.16 -6.33 8.26
N SER A 117 22.51 -7.49 8.42
CA SER A 117 23.14 -8.69 8.98
C SER A 117 24.29 -9.20 8.09
N TYR A 118 24.07 -9.33 6.78
CA TYR A 118 25.10 -9.78 5.83
C TYR A 118 26.33 -8.86 5.82
N VAL A 119 26.14 -7.55 5.89
CA VAL A 119 27.24 -6.58 5.94
C VAL A 119 28.09 -6.78 7.20
N VAL A 120 27.46 -7.00 8.37
CA VAL A 120 28.19 -7.24 9.63
C VAL A 120 29.02 -8.53 9.57
N PHE A 121 28.49 -9.60 8.98
CA PHE A 121 29.23 -10.86 8.82
C PHE A 121 30.45 -10.71 7.90
N ILE A 122 30.30 -9.99 6.79
CA ILE A 122 31.41 -9.74 5.84
C ILE A 122 32.52 -8.92 6.51
N VAL A 123 32.16 -7.84 7.21
CA VAL A 123 33.13 -7.00 7.91
C VAL A 123 33.88 -7.79 8.98
N LYS A 124 33.17 -8.59 9.79
CA LYS A 124 33.82 -9.47 10.77
C LYS A 124 34.79 -10.45 10.11
N GLY A 125 34.38 -11.10 9.03
CA GLY A 125 35.24 -12.02 8.28
C GLY A 125 36.53 -11.37 7.77
N ALA A 126 36.44 -10.16 7.21
CA ALA A 126 37.60 -9.41 6.74
C ALA A 126 38.58 -9.06 7.87
N VAL A 127 38.07 -8.63 9.03
CA VAL A 127 38.89 -8.33 10.21
C VAL A 127 39.62 -9.57 10.72
N TYR A 128 38.94 -10.71 10.81
CA TYR A 128 39.59 -11.97 11.20
C TYR A 128 40.66 -12.40 10.19
N GLY A 129 40.38 -12.26 8.89
CA GLY A 129 41.36 -12.55 7.83
C GLY A 129 42.63 -11.72 7.95
N LEU A 130 42.50 -10.40 8.16
CA LEU A 130 43.65 -9.50 8.36
C LEU A 130 44.44 -9.84 9.63
N PHE A 131 43.75 -10.18 10.72
CA PHE A 131 44.39 -10.54 11.99
C PHE A 131 45.23 -11.82 11.86
N VAL A 132 44.66 -12.87 11.27
CA VAL A 132 45.37 -14.14 11.05
C VAL A 132 46.56 -13.94 10.11
N ALA A 133 46.39 -13.18 9.02
CA ALA A 133 47.49 -12.86 8.11
C ALA A 133 48.63 -12.13 8.83
N PHE A 134 48.31 -11.17 9.71
CA PHE A 134 49.31 -10.47 10.53
C PHE A 134 50.04 -11.42 11.50
N LEU A 135 49.32 -12.31 12.18
CA LEU A 135 49.94 -13.30 13.08
C LEU A 135 50.88 -14.25 12.33
N VAL A 136 50.46 -14.78 11.18
CA VAL A 136 51.30 -15.64 10.33
C VAL A 136 52.55 -14.90 9.86
N TRP A 137 52.40 -13.66 9.42
CA TRP A 137 53.54 -12.83 9.02
C TRP A 137 54.50 -12.60 10.20
N LYS A 138 53.99 -12.24 11.38
CA LYS A 138 54.80 -12.08 12.61
C LYS A 138 55.54 -13.36 13.00
N ILE A 139 54.90 -14.52 12.89
CA ILE A 139 55.51 -15.83 13.18
C ILE A 139 56.62 -16.13 12.15
N GLN A 140 56.35 -15.95 10.86
CA GLN A 140 57.34 -16.19 9.80
C GLN A 140 58.57 -15.26 9.93
N VAL A 141 58.36 -13.99 10.30
CA VAL A 141 59.45 -13.03 10.53
C VAL A 141 60.20 -13.35 11.82
N GLY A 142 59.51 -13.78 12.88
CA GLY A 142 60.13 -14.22 14.14
C GLY A 142 60.98 -15.48 13.97
N ILE A 143 60.51 -16.47 13.21
CA ILE A 143 61.26 -17.69 12.87
C ILE A 143 62.47 -17.34 12.01
N LYS A 144 62.34 -16.46 11.01
CA LYS A 144 63.47 -15.95 10.23
C LYS A 144 64.50 -15.24 11.11
N LEU A 145 64.09 -14.43 12.09
CA LEU A 145 65.01 -13.75 13.02
C LEU A 145 65.70 -14.72 14.01
N HIS A 146 64.96 -15.73 14.51
CA HIS A 146 65.50 -16.70 15.47
C HIS A 146 66.46 -17.72 14.83
N CYS A 147 66.21 -18.14 13.59
CA CYS A 147 67.18 -18.95 12.83
C CYS A 147 68.44 -18.14 12.47
N THR A 148 68.32 -16.83 12.24
CA THR A 148 69.49 -15.98 11.96
C THR A 148 70.34 -15.75 13.23
N ARG A 149 69.75 -15.79 14.43
CA ARG A 149 70.46 -15.64 15.71
C ARG A 149 71.13 -16.93 16.21
N LEU A 150 70.67 -18.11 15.78
CA LEU A 150 71.29 -19.41 16.07
C LEU A 150 72.43 -19.78 15.10
N ASN A 151 72.47 -19.18 13.90
CA ASN A 151 73.57 -19.38 12.93
C ASN A 151 74.76 -18.41 13.14
N ASN A 152 74.70 -17.54 14.16
CA ASN A 152 75.70 -16.50 14.41
C ASN A 152 76.21 -16.48 15.88
N VAL A 153 76.07 -17.61 16.59
CA VAL A 153 76.74 -17.92 17.87
C VAL A 153 77.55 -19.20 17.68
#